data_AF-A0A151PH77-F1
#
_entry.id   AF-A0A151PH77-F1
#
_cell.length_a   1.000
_cell.length_b   1.000
_cell.length_c   1.000
_cell.angle_alpha   90.00
_cell.angle_beta   90.00
_cell.angle_gamma   90.00
#
_symmetry.space_group_name_H-M   'P 1'
#
loop_
_entity.id
_entity.type
_entity.pdbx_description
1 polymer ?
#
loop_
_entity_poly.entity_id
_entity_poly.type
_entity_poly.pdbx_seq_one_letter_code
_entity_poly.pdbx_strand_id
1 'polypeptide(L)'
;MPVATQKTDTGLTPGLLKVLHKQLSPKGHVSMKELEKKWKHLCLPVEQLRALLQLDSFGDEVEWMKILALGCSALGGSLLSSLKHACEILTTDLEGGPARVPFDTFSFLYTYLASIDGEIPDSEVDAFLSSIKGSVAHKEGLVGLADFFTPTKKL
;
A
#
# COMPACT_ATOMS: atom_id res chain seq x y z
N MET A 1 6.10 -2.06 -33.62
CA MET A 1 6.07 -0.80 -32.84
C MET A 1 5.97 -1.17 -31.37
N PRO A 2 6.94 -0.87 -30.50
CA PRO A 2 6.76 -1.05 -29.07
C PRO A 2 6.00 0.17 -28.52
N VAL A 3 4.87 -0.10 -27.86
CA VAL A 3 4.13 0.89 -27.07
C VAL A 3 5.07 1.38 -25.97
N ALA A 4 5.39 2.67 -26.01
CA ALA A 4 6.01 3.35 -24.89
C ALA A 4 5.05 3.20 -23.71
N THR A 5 5.43 2.38 -22.73
CA THR A 5 4.84 2.42 -21.41
C THR A 5 5.00 3.85 -20.92
N GLN A 6 3.91 4.61 -20.89
CA GLN A 6 3.88 5.90 -20.23
C GLN A 6 4.26 5.62 -18.78
N LYS A 7 5.51 5.91 -18.44
CA LYS A 7 5.89 6.20 -17.06
C LYS A 7 5.09 7.44 -16.73
N THR A 8 3.93 7.27 -16.12
CA THR A 8 3.20 8.38 -15.50
C THR A 8 4.17 8.97 -14.50
N ASP A 9 4.79 10.09 -14.90
CA ASP A 9 5.71 10.86 -14.09
C ASP A 9 4.88 11.51 -12.98
N THR A 10 4.52 10.69 -12.00
CA THR A 10 3.61 11.08 -10.93
C THR A 10 4.30 12.06 -9.96
N GLY A 11 5.64 12.13 -9.98
CA GLY A 11 6.44 12.82 -8.97
C GLY A 11 6.35 12.16 -7.57
N LEU A 12 5.44 11.20 -7.38
CA LEU A 12 5.28 10.46 -6.14
C LEU A 12 6.43 9.47 -6.00
N THR A 13 7.00 9.45 -4.81
CA THR A 13 8.06 8.51 -4.46
C THR A 13 7.73 7.84 -3.13
N PRO A 14 8.30 6.66 -2.84
CA PRO A 14 8.14 6.01 -1.54
C PRO A 14 8.52 6.95 -0.37
N GLY A 15 9.56 7.79 -0.56
CA GLY A 15 9.99 8.77 0.42
C GLY A 15 8.92 9.83 0.72
N LEU A 16 8.24 10.36 -0.30
CA LEU A 16 7.17 11.34 -0.11
C LEU A 16 5.94 10.72 0.57
N LEU A 17 5.56 9.49 0.20
CA LEU A 17 4.51 8.75 0.92
C LEU A 17 4.89 8.49 2.38
N LYS A 18 6.16 8.15 2.67
CA LYS A 18 6.65 7.98 4.04
C LYS A 18 6.56 9.27 4.85
N VAL A 19 6.83 10.43 4.22
CA VAL A 19 6.63 11.75 4.84
C VAL A 19 5.15 12.00 5.13
N LEU A 20 4.25 11.73 4.19
CA LEU A 20 2.81 11.87 4.43
C LEU A 20 2.34 10.93 5.54
N HIS A 21 2.83 9.68 5.55
CA HIS A 21 2.48 8.70 6.57
C HIS A 21 2.82 9.20 7.96
N LYS A 22 4.04 9.73 8.18
CA LYS A 22 4.42 10.31 9.46
C LYS A 22 3.54 11.49 9.90
N GLN A 23 3.00 12.25 8.95
CA GLN A 23 2.19 13.44 9.26
C GLN A 23 0.71 13.13 9.51
N LEU A 24 0.19 12.08 8.86
CA LEU A 24 -1.25 11.80 8.78
C LEU A 24 -1.65 10.53 9.52
N SER A 25 -0.75 9.56 9.71
CA SER A 25 -1.07 8.31 10.42
C SER A 25 -1.55 8.48 11.85
N PRO A 26 -1.06 9.45 12.67
CA PRO A 26 -1.56 9.61 14.04
C PRO A 26 -3.02 10.04 14.12
N LYS A 27 -3.60 10.54 13.02
CA LYS A 27 -4.99 10.99 12.96
C LYS A 27 -5.95 9.85 12.63
N GLY A 28 -5.48 8.79 11.97
CA GLY A 28 -6.29 7.69 11.46
C GLY A 28 -7.18 8.10 10.28
N HIS A 29 -8.03 9.12 10.47
CA HIS A 29 -8.87 9.72 9.44
C HIS A 29 -8.43 11.14 9.13
N VAL A 30 -8.52 11.53 7.86
CA VAL A 30 -8.05 12.82 7.36
C VAL A 30 -9.13 13.43 6.48
N SER A 31 -9.45 14.71 6.68
CA SER A 31 -10.36 15.43 5.78
C SER A 31 -9.73 15.64 4.40
N MET A 32 -10.55 15.67 3.35
CA MET A 32 -10.10 15.94 1.98
C MET A 32 -9.28 17.23 1.86
N LYS A 33 -9.70 18.29 2.56
CA LYS A 33 -9.01 19.59 2.56
C LYS A 33 -7.60 19.48 3.14
N GLU A 34 -7.44 18.71 4.22
CA GLU A 34 -6.13 18.52 4.85
C GLU A 34 -5.24 17.65 3.97
N LEU A 35 -5.77 16.55 3.43
CA LEU A 35 -5.06 15.68 2.52
C LEU A 35 -4.52 16.45 1.31
N GLU A 36 -5.37 17.22 0.63
CA GLU A 36 -4.96 18.08 -0.48
C GLU A 36 -3.87 19.08 -0.08
N LYS A 37 -4.01 19.71 1.09
CA LYS A 37 -3.03 20.70 1.57
C LYS A 37 -1.68 20.04 1.80
N LYS A 38 -1.64 18.86 2.44
CA LYS A 38 -0.41 18.10 2.67
C LYS A 38 0.22 17.60 1.38
N TRP A 39 -0.61 17.16 0.42
CA TRP A 39 -0.18 16.73 -0.91
C TRP A 39 0.49 17.85 -1.68
N LYS A 40 -0.17 19.02 -1.76
CA LYS A 40 0.37 20.23 -2.42
C LYS A 40 1.64 20.74 -1.76
N HIS A 41 1.76 20.61 -0.44
CA HIS A 41 2.97 21.03 0.29
C HIS A 41 4.20 20.20 -0.07
N LEU A 42 4.02 18.97 -0.55
CA LEU A 42 5.08 18.14 -1.11
C LEU A 42 5.31 18.35 -2.61
N CYS A 43 4.70 19.39 -3.19
CA CYS A 43 4.74 19.70 -4.61
C CYS A 43 4.22 18.57 -5.51
N LEU A 44 3.35 17.71 -4.99
CA LEU A 44 2.76 16.62 -5.76
C LEU A 44 1.57 17.11 -6.60
N PRO A 45 1.38 16.59 -7.83
CA PRO A 45 0.25 16.95 -8.68
C PRO A 45 -1.09 16.62 -8.03
N VAL A 46 -2.04 17.56 -8.08
CA VAL A 46 -3.38 17.38 -7.49
C VAL A 46 -4.20 16.39 -8.30
N GLU A 47 -3.97 16.35 -9.61
CA GLU A 47 -4.55 15.42 -10.56
C GLU A 47 -4.22 13.98 -10.19
N GLN A 48 -3.00 13.73 -9.70
CA GLN A 48 -2.62 12.44 -9.18
C GLN A 48 -3.43 12.07 -7.94
N LEU A 49 -3.55 12.98 -6.96
CA LEU A 49 -4.37 12.74 -5.77
C LEU A 49 -5.82 12.44 -6.15
N ARG A 50 -6.38 13.19 -7.11
CA ARG A 50 -7.74 12.96 -7.62
C ARG A 50 -7.87 11.59 -8.26
N ALA A 51 -6.90 11.16 -9.05
CA ALA A 51 -6.89 9.82 -9.65
C ALA A 51 -6.91 8.73 -8.57
N LEU A 52 -6.15 8.89 -7.48
CA LEU A 52 -6.21 7.96 -6.35
C LEU A 52 -7.60 7.97 -5.69
N LEU A 53 -8.14 9.15 -5.41
CA LEU A 53 -9.45 9.29 -4.78
C LEU A 53 -10.62 8.78 -5.65
N GLN A 54 -10.41 8.59 -6.94
CA GLN A 54 -11.41 8.01 -7.85
C GLN A 54 -11.42 6.48 -7.83
N LEU A 55 -10.40 5.83 -7.25
CA LEU A 55 -10.33 4.36 -7.17
C LEU A 55 -11.28 3.78 -6.13
N ASP A 56 -11.74 4.59 -5.17
CA ASP A 56 -12.65 4.18 -4.10
C ASP A 56 -13.67 5.29 -3.83
N SER A 57 -14.80 4.94 -3.21
CA SER A 57 -15.85 5.89 -2.84
C SER A 57 -15.58 6.51 -1.48
N PHE A 58 -14.81 7.61 -1.48
CA PHE A 58 -14.50 8.36 -0.27
C PHE A 58 -15.56 9.43 0.05
N GLY A 59 -15.85 9.62 1.34
CA GLY A 59 -16.70 10.70 1.85
C GLY A 59 -15.91 11.99 2.11
N ASP A 60 -16.36 12.81 3.08
CA ASP A 60 -15.67 14.04 3.48
C ASP A 60 -14.34 13.79 4.22
N GLU A 61 -14.24 12.61 4.86
CA GLU A 61 -13.05 12.10 5.53
C GLU A 61 -12.64 10.76 4.94
N VAL A 62 -11.34 10.52 4.92
CA VAL A 62 -10.73 9.31 4.40
C VAL A 62 -9.88 8.62 5.44
N GLU A 63 -9.97 7.31 5.49
CA GLU A 63 -9.06 6.50 6.28
C GLU A 63 -7.66 6.56 5.66
N TRP A 64 -6.69 7.04 6.43
CA TRP A 64 -5.33 7.30 5.94
C TRP A 64 -4.66 6.05 5.38
N MET A 65 -4.91 4.88 5.98
CA MET A 65 -4.33 3.62 5.53
C MET A 65 -4.78 3.24 4.11
N LYS A 66 -6.02 3.57 3.72
CA LYS A 66 -6.51 3.39 2.35
C LYS A 66 -5.78 4.29 1.37
N ILE A 67 -5.62 5.57 1.71
CA ILE A 67 -4.87 6.52 0.87
C ILE A 67 -3.42 6.08 0.71
N LEU A 68 -2.78 5.60 1.78
CA LEU A 68 -1.43 5.06 1.73
C LEU A 68 -1.36 3.85 0.77
N ALA A 69 -2.31 2.93 0.86
CA ALA A 69 -2.39 1.77 -0.01
C ALA A 69 -2.52 2.17 -1.48
N LEU A 70 -3.43 3.08 -1.82
CA LEU A 70 -3.59 3.61 -3.17
C LEU A 70 -2.33 4.36 -3.65
N GLY A 71 -1.67 5.11 -2.78
CA GLY A 71 -0.38 5.71 -3.08
C GLY A 71 0.66 4.64 -3.45
N CYS A 72 0.69 3.52 -2.74
CA CYS A 72 1.58 2.40 -3.04
C CYS A 72 1.18 1.65 -4.33
N SER A 73 -0.11 1.63 -4.68
CA SER A 73 -0.58 1.07 -5.97
C SER A 73 -0.07 1.87 -7.15
N ALA A 74 -0.08 3.20 -7.05
CA ALA A 74 0.49 4.09 -8.05
C ALA A 74 2.01 3.95 -8.22
N LEU A 75 2.73 3.48 -7.19
CA LEU A 75 4.18 3.23 -7.25
C LEU A 75 4.52 1.82 -7.79
N GLY A 76 3.75 0.82 -7.36
CA GLY A 76 4.10 -0.59 -7.59
C GLY A 76 3.72 -1.13 -8.97
N GLY A 77 2.59 -0.72 -9.54
CA GLY A 77 2.08 -1.28 -10.80
C GLY A 77 1.57 -2.73 -10.71
N SER A 78 1.68 -3.40 -9.55
CA SER A 78 1.04 -4.68 -9.24
C SER A 78 0.74 -4.80 -7.75
N LEU A 79 -0.27 -5.57 -7.34
CA LEU A 79 -0.65 -5.75 -5.94
C LEU A 79 0.53 -6.05 -5.00
N LEU A 80 1.37 -7.02 -5.35
CA LEU A 80 2.51 -7.43 -4.49
C LEU A 80 3.58 -6.33 -4.38
N SER A 81 3.87 -5.62 -5.47
CA SER A 81 4.80 -4.49 -5.44
C SER A 81 4.25 -3.30 -4.64
N SER A 82 2.94 -3.09 -4.63
CA SER A 82 2.28 -2.08 -3.79
C SER A 82 2.42 -2.45 -2.32
N LEU A 83 2.20 -3.72 -1.97
CA LEU A 83 2.40 -4.22 -0.62
C LEU A 83 3.86 -4.13 -0.18
N LYS A 84 4.81 -4.35 -1.09
CA LYS A 84 6.23 -4.12 -0.83
C LYS A 84 6.47 -2.69 -0.36
N HIS A 85 6.01 -1.70 -1.13
CA HIS A 85 6.16 -0.29 -0.78
C HIS A 85 5.46 0.05 0.54
N ALA A 86 4.25 -0.48 0.76
CA ALA A 86 3.54 -0.25 2.00
C ALA A 86 4.32 -0.81 3.21
N CYS A 87 4.86 -2.03 3.12
CA CYS A 87 5.68 -2.62 4.16
C CYS A 87 6.95 -1.80 4.42
N GLU A 88 7.65 -1.35 3.38
CA GLU A 88 8.85 -0.50 3.48
C GLU A 88 8.55 0.87 4.12
N ILE A 89 7.34 1.40 3.94
CA ILE A 89 6.92 2.68 4.53
C ILE A 89 6.49 2.52 6.00
N LEU A 90 5.80 1.43 6.31
CA LEU A 90 5.16 1.19 7.61
C LEU A 90 6.07 0.51 8.63
N THR A 91 7.11 -0.19 8.17
CA THR A 91 7.99 -0.96 9.04
C THR A 91 8.73 -0.07 10.06
N THR A 92 8.94 -0.63 11.24
CA THR A 92 9.84 -0.10 12.27
C THR A 92 11.26 -0.65 12.15
N ASP A 93 11.50 -1.56 11.20
CA ASP A 93 12.84 -2.07 10.92
C ASP A 93 13.75 -0.96 10.38
N LEU A 94 15.06 -1.13 10.56
CA LEU A 94 16.06 -0.24 9.96
C LEU A 94 15.96 -0.26 8.43
N GLU A 95 16.33 0.83 7.78
CA GLU A 95 16.35 0.89 6.32
C GLU A 95 17.29 -0.20 5.75
N GLY A 96 16.79 -0.95 4.76
CA GLY A 96 17.45 -2.15 4.24
C GLY A 96 17.17 -3.43 5.03
N GLY A 97 16.39 -3.36 6.11
CA GLY A 97 15.90 -4.52 6.86
C GLY A 97 14.78 -5.29 6.15
N PRO A 98 14.20 -6.31 6.81
CA PRO A 98 13.19 -7.20 6.20
C PRO A 98 11.80 -6.55 6.01
N ALA A 99 11.66 -5.28 6.39
CA ALA A 99 10.45 -4.47 6.29
C ALA A 99 9.20 -5.15 6.86
N ARG A 100 9.31 -5.62 8.11
CA ARG A 100 8.23 -6.34 8.79
C ARG A 100 7.14 -5.40 9.26
N VAL A 101 5.89 -5.84 9.13
CA VAL A 101 4.68 -5.18 9.63
C VAL A 101 3.79 -6.19 10.37
N PRO A 102 2.90 -5.76 11.28
CA PRO A 102 1.92 -6.65 11.91
C PRO A 102 1.02 -7.34 10.86
N PHE A 103 0.63 -8.59 11.13
CA PHE A 103 -0.27 -9.34 10.26
C PHE A 103 -1.59 -8.61 10.00
N ASP A 104 -2.19 -8.00 11.02
CA ASP A 104 -3.45 -7.28 10.86
C ASP A 104 -3.31 -6.11 9.87
N THR A 105 -2.21 -5.35 9.98
CA THR A 105 -1.87 -4.28 9.03
C THR A 105 -1.67 -4.82 7.61
N PHE A 106 -0.93 -5.91 7.45
CA PHE A 106 -0.72 -6.54 6.15
C PHE A 106 -2.05 -7.04 5.54
N SER A 107 -2.87 -7.71 6.34
CA SER A 107 -4.15 -8.28 5.91
C SER A 107 -5.13 -7.20 5.45
N PHE A 108 -5.18 -6.07 6.16
CA PHE A 108 -5.96 -4.91 5.76
C PHE A 108 -5.52 -4.38 4.39
N LEU A 109 -4.21 -4.15 4.21
CA LEU A 109 -3.66 -3.61 2.97
C LEU A 109 -3.89 -4.54 1.79
N TYR A 110 -3.64 -5.84 1.97
CA TYR A 110 -3.82 -6.85 0.92
C TYR A 110 -5.28 -6.94 0.50
N THR A 111 -6.20 -7.09 1.45
CA THR A 111 -7.65 -7.19 1.19
C THR A 111 -8.16 -5.93 0.49
N TYR A 112 -7.74 -4.76 0.98
CA TYR A 112 -8.16 -3.49 0.40
C TYR A 112 -7.67 -3.36 -1.04
N LEU A 113 -6.38 -3.57 -1.30
CA LEU A 113 -5.84 -3.45 -2.65
C LEU A 113 -6.40 -4.52 -3.61
N ALA A 114 -6.62 -5.75 -3.14
CA ALA A 114 -7.28 -6.78 -3.94
C ALA A 114 -8.71 -6.40 -4.31
N SER A 115 -9.46 -5.74 -3.40
CA SER A 115 -10.81 -5.24 -3.69
C SER A 115 -10.84 -4.11 -4.71
N ILE A 116 -9.79 -3.27 -4.74
CA ILE A 116 -9.64 -2.18 -5.72
C ILE A 116 -9.27 -2.74 -7.10
N ASP A 117 -8.44 -3.78 -7.14
CA ASP A 117 -8.07 -4.49 -8.37
C ASP A 117 -9.27 -5.26 -8.95
N GLY A 118 -10.08 -5.88 -8.09
CA GLY A 118 -11.35 -6.54 -8.46
C GLY A 118 -11.21 -7.85 -9.24
N GLU A 119 -9.98 -8.25 -9.58
CA GLU A 119 -9.70 -9.49 -10.33
C GLU A 119 -9.53 -10.71 -9.41
N ILE A 120 -9.25 -10.49 -8.12
CA ILE A 120 -8.93 -11.55 -7.16
C ILE A 120 -10.19 -11.89 -6.34
N PRO A 121 -10.70 -13.14 -6.43
CA PRO A 121 -11.85 -13.57 -5.62
C PRO A 121 -11.56 -13.53 -4.12
N ASP A 122 -12.57 -13.22 -3.30
CA ASP A 122 -12.45 -13.23 -1.83
C ASP A 122 -11.91 -14.56 -1.28
N SER A 123 -12.27 -15.68 -1.90
CA SER A 123 -11.75 -17.00 -1.51
C SER A 123 -10.24 -17.15 -1.73
N GLU A 124 -9.69 -16.52 -2.78
CA GLU A 124 -8.25 -16.51 -3.04
C GLU A 124 -7.54 -15.58 -2.05
N VAL A 125 -8.15 -14.43 -1.74
CA VAL A 125 -7.67 -13.51 -0.71
C VAL A 125 -7.58 -14.21 0.64
N ASP A 126 -8.65 -14.87 1.07
CA ASP A 126 -8.72 -15.59 2.34
C ASP A 126 -7.72 -16.75 2.41
N ALA A 127 -7.57 -17.52 1.32
CA ALA A 127 -6.61 -18.62 1.23
C ALA A 127 -5.17 -18.10 1.35
N PHE A 128 -4.86 -16.99 0.66
CA PHE A 128 -3.55 -16.35 0.73
C PHE A 128 -3.23 -15.84 2.13
N LEU A 129 -4.15 -15.08 2.73
CA LEU A 129 -3.98 -14.55 4.08
C LEU A 129 -3.87 -15.66 5.13
N SER A 130 -4.61 -16.76 4.98
CA SER A 130 -4.50 -17.93 5.86
C SER A 130 -3.13 -18.59 5.77
N SER A 131 -2.57 -18.71 4.57
CA SER A 131 -1.20 -19.23 4.36
C SER A 131 -0.14 -18.36 5.02
N ILE A 132 -0.24 -17.03 4.86
CA ILE A 132 0.66 -16.07 5.52
C ILE A 132 0.51 -16.16 7.05
N LYS A 133 -0.73 -16.19 7.56
CA LYS A 133 -1.02 -16.28 9.00
C LYS A 133 -0.39 -17.52 9.64
N GLY A 134 -0.49 -18.68 8.97
CA GLY A 134 0.16 -19.91 9.41
C GLY A 134 1.70 -19.78 9.43
N SER A 135 2.27 -19.12 8.43
CA SER A 135 3.72 -18.93 8.31
C SER A 135 4.30 -17.96 9.35
N VAL A 136 3.53 -16.94 9.77
CA VAL A 136 3.99 -15.93 10.73
C VAL A 136 3.56 -16.21 12.18
N ALA A 137 2.79 -17.26 12.43
CA ALA A 137 2.39 -17.69 13.78
C ALA A 137 3.62 -17.93 14.69
N HIS A 138 4.73 -18.40 14.11
CA HIS A 138 6.00 -18.60 14.82
C HIS A 138 6.92 -17.36 14.81
N LYS A 139 6.54 -16.27 14.15
CA LYS A 139 7.34 -15.04 13.93
C LYS A 139 6.73 -13.82 14.63
N GLU A 140 6.17 -14.02 15.82
CA GLU A 140 5.55 -12.95 16.62
C GLU A 140 4.40 -12.22 15.89
N GLY A 141 3.79 -12.85 14.88
CA GLY A 141 2.72 -12.24 14.09
C GLY A 141 3.19 -11.14 13.12
N LEU A 142 4.49 -11.06 12.83
CA LEU A 142 5.06 -10.10 11.89
C LEU A 142 5.22 -10.71 10.50
N VAL A 143 4.74 -9.98 9.48
CA VAL A 143 4.86 -10.32 8.06
C VAL A 143 5.97 -9.47 7.45
N GLY A 144 6.97 -10.11 6.84
CA GLY A 144 8.03 -9.44 6.07
C GLY A 144 7.93 -9.74 4.58
N LEU A 145 8.77 -9.07 3.78
CA LEU A 145 8.73 -9.21 2.31
C LEU A 145 8.91 -10.66 1.85
N ALA A 146 9.77 -11.43 2.51
CA ALA A 146 10.05 -12.82 2.16
C ALA A 146 8.84 -13.75 2.34
N ASP A 147 7.85 -13.37 3.16
CA ASP A 147 6.69 -14.21 3.42
C ASP A 147 5.70 -14.23 2.24
N PHE A 148 5.60 -13.14 1.48
CA PHE A 148 4.68 -13.00 0.35
C PHE A 148 5.35 -12.84 -1.02
N PHE A 149 6.66 -12.62 -1.08
CA PHE A 149 7.45 -12.66 -2.32
C PHE A 149 8.06 -14.03 -2.62
N THR A 150 7.65 -15.09 -1.92
CA THR A 150 8.21 -16.41 -2.18
C THR A 150 7.99 -16.79 -3.65
N PRO A 151 9.06 -17.07 -4.42
CA PRO A 151 8.88 -17.71 -5.70
C PRO A 151 8.24 -19.06 -5.38
N THR A 152 7.07 -19.33 -5.96
CA THR A 152 6.44 -20.65 -5.93
C THR A 152 7.54 -21.70 -6.04
N LYS A 153 7.76 -22.46 -4.96
CA LYS A 153 8.56 -23.69 -5.06
C LYS A 153 7.81 -24.55 -6.06
N LYS A 154 8.29 -24.58 -7.31
CA LYS A 154 7.92 -25.62 -8.25
C LYS A 154 8.31 -26.93 -7.58
N LEU A 155 7.29 -27.70 -7.19
CA LEU A 155 7.40 -29.13 -6.89
C LEU A 155 7.92 -29.86 -8.14
#